data_AF-A0AAW4H987-F1
#
_entry.id   AF-A0AAW4H987-F1
#
_cell.length_a   1.000
_cell.length_b   1.000
_cell.length_c   1.000
_cell.angle_alpha   90.00
_cell.angle_beta   90.00
_cell.angle_gamma   90.00
#
_symmetry.space_group_name_H-M   'P 1'
#
loop_
_entity.id
_entity.type
_entity.pdbx_description
1 polymer ?
#
loop_
_entity_poly.entity_id
_entity_poly.type
_entity_poly.pdbx_seq_one_letter_code
_entity_poly.pdbx_strand_id
1 'polypeptide(L)'
;MQHLVFVYGTLRKGESNHHYLEKSEFLGGCQSAQDYRLYDLGDYPALGEGNRAINGEVYLIDDETLQALDKLEDVPVEYRRETIETPFGQAWIYLYQDSSKLVEEIASGDWCQRV
;
A
#
# COMPACT_ATOMS: atom_id res chain seq x y z
N MET A 1 13.81 -6.77 -13.94
CA MET A 1 13.93 -7.43 -12.62
C MET A 1 12.54 -7.59 -12.04
N GLN A 2 12.36 -8.48 -11.06
CA GLN A 2 11.09 -8.67 -10.39
C GLN A 2 11.15 -8.09 -8.98
N HIS A 3 10.04 -7.52 -8.53
CA HIS A 3 9.89 -6.92 -7.21
C HIS A 3 8.62 -7.42 -6.55
N LEU A 4 8.60 -7.43 -5.23
CA LEU A 4 7.37 -7.61 -4.47
C LEU A 4 6.83 -6.23 -4.09
N VAL A 5 5.52 -6.06 -4.16
CA VAL A 5 4.82 -4.87 -3.65
C VAL A 5 3.70 -5.29 -2.71
N PHE A 6 3.60 -4.62 -1.57
CA PHE A 6 2.53 -4.76 -0.60
C PHE A 6 1.56 -3.59 -0.79
N VAL A 7 0.31 -3.90 -1.11
CA VAL A 7 -0.75 -2.91 -1.33
C VAL A 7 -1.86 -3.05 -0.30
N TYR A 8 -2.30 -1.93 0.27
CA TYR A 8 -3.25 -1.88 1.39
C TYR A 8 -4.53 -1.10 1.08
N GLY A 9 -4.63 -0.51 -0.12
CA GLY A 9 -5.63 0.48 -0.47
C GLY A 9 -6.27 0.25 -1.83
N THR A 10 -6.41 1.32 -2.62
CA THR A 10 -7.09 1.34 -3.92
C THR A 10 -6.47 0.43 -5.00
N LEU A 11 -5.25 -0.07 -4.79
CA LEU A 11 -4.57 -1.05 -5.64
C LEU A 11 -5.00 -2.50 -5.37
N ARG A 12 -5.66 -2.77 -4.23
CA ARG A 12 -6.12 -4.12 -3.86
C ARG A 12 -7.17 -4.63 -4.83
N LYS A 13 -7.34 -5.95 -4.88
CA LYS A 13 -8.28 -6.59 -5.78
C LYS A 13 -9.72 -6.11 -5.54
N GLY A 14 -10.35 -5.60 -6.60
CA GLY A 14 -11.72 -5.08 -6.56
C GLY A 14 -11.82 -3.57 -6.32
N GLU A 15 -10.70 -2.89 -6.07
CA GLU A 15 -10.64 -1.44 -5.91
C GLU A 15 -10.28 -0.72 -7.23
N SER A 16 -10.42 0.61 -7.24
CA SER A 16 -10.37 1.46 -8.45
C SER A 16 -9.04 1.37 -9.23
N ASN A 17 -7.91 1.23 -8.54
CA ASN A 17 -6.58 1.21 -9.15
C ASN A 17 -6.04 -0.21 -9.39
N HIS A 18 -6.84 -1.26 -9.15
CA HIS A 18 -6.39 -2.65 -9.34
C HIS A 18 -5.91 -2.96 -10.77
N HIS A 19 -6.38 -2.21 -11.77
CA HIS A 19 -5.98 -2.37 -13.18
C HIS A 19 -4.47 -2.21 -13.41
N TYR A 20 -3.73 -1.52 -12.53
CA TYR A 20 -2.26 -1.45 -12.59
C TYR A 20 -1.58 -2.80 -12.29
N LEU A 21 -2.24 -3.66 -11.52
CA LEU A 21 -1.73 -4.96 -11.06
C LEU A 21 -2.43 -6.15 -11.73
N GLU A 22 -3.35 -5.90 -12.67
CA GLU A 22 -4.16 -6.96 -13.30
C GLU A 22 -3.31 -8.04 -13.98
N LYS A 23 -2.14 -7.66 -14.51
CA LYS A 23 -1.19 -8.57 -15.16
C LYS A 23 -0.14 -9.15 -14.21
N SER A 24 -0.09 -8.67 -12.97
CA SER A 24 0.89 -9.07 -11.97
C SER A 24 0.46 -10.36 -11.28
N GLU A 25 1.43 -11.12 -10.78
CA GLU A 25 1.14 -12.37 -10.08
C GLU A 25 0.74 -12.06 -8.64
N PHE A 26 -0.47 -12.47 -8.25
CA PHE A 26 -0.97 -12.36 -6.88
C PHE A 26 -0.41 -13.50 -6.01
N LEU A 27 0.33 -13.15 -4.97
CA LEU A 27 0.94 -14.13 -4.06
C LEU A 27 0.04 -14.45 -2.85
N GLY A 28 -0.71 -13.47 -2.35
CA GLY A 28 -1.64 -13.65 -1.25
C GLY A 28 -1.89 -12.40 -0.41
N GLY A 29 -2.86 -12.49 0.49
CA GLY A 29 -3.10 -11.47 1.51
C GLY A 29 -2.25 -11.69 2.76
N CYS A 30 -1.72 -10.63 3.35
CA CYS A 30 -1.00 -10.70 4.63
C CYS A 30 -1.16 -9.41 5.45
N GLN A 31 -0.68 -9.44 6.69
CA GLN A 31 -0.61 -8.28 7.57
C GLN A 31 0.82 -7.76 7.64
N SER A 32 0.96 -6.42 7.70
CA SER A 32 2.25 -5.78 8.01
C SER A 32 2.63 -5.97 9.48
N ALA A 33 3.85 -5.57 9.84
CA ALA A 33 4.23 -5.33 11.24
C ALA A 33 3.32 -4.26 11.88
N GLN A 34 3.29 -4.24 13.22
CA GLN A 34 2.49 -3.31 14.01
C GLN A 34 3.15 -1.93 14.16
N ASP A 35 3.63 -1.36 13.05
CA ASP A 35 4.42 -0.12 13.02
C ASP A 35 3.73 0.99 12.22
N TYR A 36 2.47 0.78 11.83
CA TYR A 36 1.76 1.66 10.90
C TYR A 36 0.38 2.08 11.41
N ARG A 37 -0.22 3.06 10.73
CA ARG A 37 -1.64 3.44 10.86
C ARG A 37 -2.17 3.80 9.47
N LEU A 38 -3.42 3.42 9.24
CA LEU A 38 -4.13 3.71 8.00
C LEU A 38 -5.06 4.90 8.23
N TYR A 39 -5.10 5.81 7.28
CA TYR A 39 -5.93 7.00 7.30
C TYR A 39 -6.75 7.11 6.01
N ASP A 40 -7.94 7.70 6.12
CA ASP A 40 -8.78 8.03 4.98
C ASP A 40 -8.50 9.47 4.53
N LEU A 41 -8.12 9.66 3.27
CA LEU A 41 -8.04 10.98 2.63
C LEU A 41 -9.27 11.28 1.75
N GLY A 42 -10.30 10.46 1.83
CA GLY A 42 -11.53 10.52 1.04
C GLY A 42 -11.44 9.63 -0.20
N ASP A 43 -10.64 10.06 -1.18
CA ASP A 43 -10.54 9.35 -2.48
C ASP A 43 -9.58 8.16 -2.44
N TYR A 44 -8.62 8.17 -1.50
CA TYR A 44 -7.57 7.16 -1.37
C TYR A 44 -7.05 7.07 0.07
N PRO A 45 -6.46 5.92 0.47
CA PRO A 45 -5.86 5.79 1.78
C PRO A 45 -4.46 6.38 1.85
N ALA A 46 -4.09 6.81 3.05
CA ALA A 46 -2.73 7.15 3.40
C ALA A 46 -2.21 6.26 4.53
N LEU A 47 -0.96 5.81 4.39
CA LEU A 47 -0.28 5.07 5.44
C LEU A 47 0.74 5.95 6.14
N GLY A 48 0.60 6.08 7.45
CA GLY A 48 1.57 6.74 8.32
C GLY A 48 2.21 5.77 9.31
N GLU A 49 3.23 6.24 10.01
CA GLU A 49 3.85 5.50 11.12
C GLU A 49 2.91 5.44 12.33
N GLY A 50 2.94 4.32 13.06
CA GLY A 50 2.04 4.10 14.19
C GLY A 50 2.27 2.77 14.89
N ASN A 51 1.20 2.19 15.43
CA ASN A 51 1.27 0.98 16.26
C ASN A 51 0.20 -0.06 15.89
N ARG A 52 -0.16 -0.15 14.61
CA ARG A 52 -1.14 -1.09 14.07
C ARG A 52 -0.58 -1.89 12.91
N ALA A 53 -1.10 -3.10 12.77
CA ALA A 53 -0.89 -3.92 11.59
C ALA A 53 -1.92 -3.54 10.51
N ILE A 54 -1.48 -3.57 9.26
CA ILE A 54 -2.27 -3.20 8.09
C ILE A 54 -2.56 -4.44 7.29
N ASN A 55 -3.82 -4.64 6.91
CA ASN A 55 -4.22 -5.71 6.02
C ASN A 55 -3.98 -5.29 4.57
N GLY A 56 -3.27 -6.13 3.83
CA GLY A 56 -2.97 -5.87 2.44
C GLY A 56 -2.72 -7.14 1.64
N GLU A 57 -2.29 -6.94 0.41
CA GLU A 57 -2.06 -7.96 -0.60
C GLU A 57 -0.64 -7.81 -1.16
N VAL A 58 0.01 -8.93 -1.44
CA VAL A 58 1.34 -8.94 -2.04
C VAL A 58 1.28 -9.43 -3.48
N TYR A 59 1.92 -8.67 -4.36
CA TYR A 59 2.02 -8.95 -5.78
C TYR A 59 3.48 -9.00 -6.22
N LEU A 60 3.79 -9.89 -7.15
CA LEU A 60 5.05 -9.93 -7.88
C LEU A 60 4.90 -9.12 -9.16
N ILE A 61 5.71 -8.06 -9.27
CA ILE A 61 5.64 -7.06 -10.33
C ILE A 61 6.99 -6.92 -11.04
N ASP A 62 6.97 -6.38 -12.25
CA ASP A 62 8.18 -6.01 -13.00
C ASP A 62 8.57 -4.53 -12.79
N ASP A 63 9.71 -4.14 -13.35
CA ASP A 63 10.21 -2.76 -13.27
C ASP A 63 9.25 -1.74 -13.92
N GLU A 64 8.56 -2.12 -14.99
CA GLU A 64 7.63 -1.24 -15.69
C GLU A 64 6.40 -0.93 -14.84
N THR A 65 5.85 -1.97 -14.20
CA THR A 65 4.74 -1.86 -13.26
C THR A 65 5.16 -1.02 -12.05
N LEU A 66 6.34 -1.27 -11.46
CA LEU A 66 6.84 -0.47 -10.34
C LEU A 66 6.95 1.02 -10.69
N GLN A 67 7.45 1.35 -11.89
CA GLN A 67 7.50 2.74 -12.36
C GLN A 67 6.13 3.35 -12.60
N ALA A 68 5.14 2.56 -13.03
CA ALA A 68 3.77 3.03 -13.19
C ALA A 68 3.12 3.33 -11.83
N LEU A 69 3.37 2.51 -10.81
CA LEU A 69 2.94 2.75 -9.44
C LEU A 69 3.64 3.99 -8.84
N ASP A 70 4.95 4.13 -9.00
CA ASP A 70 5.69 5.30 -8.52
C ASP A 70 5.15 6.62 -9.13
N LYS A 71 4.65 6.59 -10.37
CA LYS A 71 3.98 7.74 -11.01
C LYS A 71 2.57 7.99 -10.49
N LEU A 72 1.81 6.92 -10.19
CA LEU A 72 0.47 7.02 -9.63
C LEU A 72 0.49 7.64 -8.23
N GLU A 73 1.44 7.19 -7.40
CA GLU A 73 1.61 7.60 -6.00
C GLU A 73 2.50 8.87 -5.86
N ASP A 74 2.82 9.54 -6.97
CA ASP A 74 3.67 10.75 -7.05
C ASP A 74 4.96 10.66 -6.18
N VAL A 75 5.74 9.60 -6.36
CA VAL A 75 6.97 9.35 -5.59
C VAL A 75 8.16 10.13 -6.18
N PRO A 76 9.01 10.81 -5.37
CA PRO A 76 9.03 10.86 -3.91
C PRO A 76 8.41 12.15 -3.33
N VAL A 77 7.33 12.68 -3.91
CA VAL A 77 6.72 13.96 -3.53
C VAL A 77 5.56 13.75 -2.56
N GLU A 78 4.53 12.99 -2.94
CA GLU A 78 3.38 12.73 -2.08
C GLU A 78 3.63 11.50 -1.19
N TYR A 79 4.07 10.41 -1.81
CA TYR A 79 4.47 9.19 -1.11
C TYR A 79 5.98 8.97 -1.17
N ARG A 80 6.49 8.23 -0.19
CA ARG A 80 7.82 7.62 -0.23
C ARG A 80 7.68 6.11 -0.23
N ARG A 81 8.66 5.44 -0.85
CA ARG A 81 8.69 3.97 -0.90
C ARG A 81 9.67 3.42 0.13
N GLU A 82 9.23 2.42 0.88
CA GLU A 82 10.05 1.69 1.85
C GLU A 82 9.92 0.19 1.63
N THR A 83 10.85 -0.61 2.16
CA THR A 83 10.74 -2.08 2.14
C THR A 83 10.28 -2.60 3.48
N ILE A 84 9.33 -3.52 3.46
CA ILE A 84 8.88 -4.28 4.62
C ILE A 84 9.12 -5.76 4.44
N GLU A 85 9.21 -6.49 5.55
CA GLU A 85 9.22 -7.95 5.52
C GLU A 85 7.79 -8.48 5.44
N THR A 86 7.57 -9.42 4.52
CA THR A 86 6.30 -10.15 4.38
C THR A 86 6.58 -11.65 4.36
N PRO A 87 5.56 -12.52 4.55
CA PRO A 87 5.73 -13.96 4.40
C PRO A 87 6.25 -14.41 3.02
N PHE A 88 6.16 -13.55 2.00
CA PHE A 88 6.62 -13.81 0.64
C PHE A 88 8.03 -13.26 0.35
N GLY A 89 8.60 -12.48 1.27
CA GLY A 89 9.88 -11.79 1.11
C GLY A 89 9.78 -10.29 1.36
N GLN A 90 10.87 -9.56 1.05
CA GLN A 90 10.88 -8.10 1.15
C GLN A 90 10.02 -7.48 0.06
N ALA A 91 9.04 -6.67 0.45
CA ALA A 91 8.12 -6.01 -0.45
C ALA A 91 8.17 -4.49 -0.30
N TRP A 92 7.98 -3.78 -1.40
CA TRP A 92 7.81 -2.34 -1.39
C TRP A 92 6.45 -1.95 -0.83
N ILE A 93 6.42 -0.89 -0.04
CA ILE A 93 5.21 -0.25 0.48
C ILE A 93 5.31 1.27 0.28
N TYR A 94 4.18 1.91 0.06
CA TYR A 94 4.08 3.37 -0.09
C TYR A 94 3.59 4.01 1.21
N LEU A 95 4.34 4.97 1.74
CA LEU A 95 4.01 5.74 2.95
C LEU A 95 3.75 7.20 2.58
N TYR A 96 2.71 7.78 3.17
CA TYR A 96 2.35 9.17 2.95
C TYR A 96 3.32 10.10 3.68
N GLN A 97 3.80 11.15 3.01
CA GLN A 97 4.83 12.02 3.59
C GLN A 97 4.27 13.17 4.44
N ASP A 98 3.09 13.68 4.12
CA ASP A 98 2.49 14.82 4.83
C ASP A 98 1.60 14.36 5.99
N SER A 99 2.21 14.20 7.16
CA SER A 99 1.51 13.79 8.38
C SER A 99 0.46 14.79 8.86
N SER A 100 0.49 16.05 8.40
CA SER A 100 -0.49 17.06 8.81
C SER A 100 -1.89 16.83 8.25
N LYS A 101 -2.00 16.03 7.18
CA LYS A 101 -3.26 15.64 6.56
C LYS A 101 -3.86 14.34 7.12
N LEU A 102 -3.13 13.62 7.96
CA LEU A 102 -3.54 12.33 8.53
C LEU A 102 -4.49 12.56 9.73
N VAL A 103 -5.74 12.92 9.45
CA VAL A 103 -6.73 13.29 10.47
C VAL A 103 -7.70 12.16 10.78
N GLU A 104 -8.21 11.46 9.76
CA GLU A 104 -9.23 10.43 9.91
C GLU A 104 -8.60 9.02 9.90
N GLU A 105 -8.29 8.50 11.09
CA GLU A 105 -7.71 7.16 11.25
C GLU A 105 -8.73 6.05 10.99
N ILE A 106 -8.39 5.10 10.12
CA ILE A 106 -9.11 3.84 9.93
C ILE A 106 -8.59 2.85 10.97
N ALA A 107 -9.28 2.78 12.12
CA ALA A 107 -8.85 1.98 13.28
C ALA A 107 -8.79 0.47 13.01
N SER A 108 -9.52 -0.04 12.00
CA SER A 108 -9.50 -1.44 11.58
C SER A 108 -8.17 -1.84 10.92
N GLY A 109 -7.40 -0.89 10.39
CA GLY A 109 -6.22 -1.17 9.57
C GLY A 109 -6.54 -1.87 8.25
N ASP A 110 -7.81 -1.84 7.80
CA ASP A 110 -8.26 -2.43 6.55
C ASP A 110 -9.11 -1.41 5.77
N TRP A 111 -8.58 -0.96 4.62
CA TRP A 111 -9.25 -0.02 3.73
C TRP A 111 -10.63 -0.49 3.26
N CYS A 112 -10.80 -1.80 3.06
CA CYS A 112 -12.08 -2.37 2.62
C CYS A 112 -13.11 -2.45 3.75
N GLN A 113 -12.71 -2.16 5.00
CA GLN A 113 -13.58 -2.11 6.18
C GLN A 113 -13.76 -0.69 6.74
N ARG A 114 -13.56 0.37 5.93
CA ARG A 114 -13.66 1.78 6.37
C ARG A 114 -15.08 2.29 6.68
N VAL A 115 -15.99 1.38 7.05
CA VAL A 115 -17.43 1.65 7.28
C VAL A 115 -17.70 2.31 8.63
#